data_AF-W8RN52-F1
#
_entry.id   AF-W8RN52-F1
#
_cell.length_a   1.000
_cell.length_b   1.000
_cell.length_c   1.000
_cell.angle_alpha   90.00
_cell.angle_beta   90.00
_cell.angle_gamma   90.00
#
_symmetry.space_group_name_H-M   'P 1'
#
loop_
_entity.id
_entity.type
_entity.pdbx_description
1 polymer ?
#
loop_
_entity_poly.entity_id
_entity_poly.type
_entity_poly.pdbx_seq_one_letter_code
_entity_poly.pdbx_strand_id
1 'polypeptide(L)' 'MSIGYILLLGIGTALVIEGLLFALAPSRLDQILRMMAEIPVEARRLIGFLAITMGAILISWAVGVGL' A
#
# COMPACT_ATOMS: atom_id res chain seq x y z
N MET A 1 -9.03 -9.04 -19.06
CA MET A 1 -7.82 -8.35 -18.55
C MET A 1 -6.68 -9.36 -18.48
N SER A 2 -5.49 -9.09 -19.03
CA SER A 2 -4.34 -9.98 -18.83
C SER A 2 -3.70 -9.73 -17.46
N ILE A 3 -3.14 -10.75 -16.81
CA ILE A 3 -2.41 -10.60 -15.53
C ILE A 3 -1.32 -9.52 -15.66
N GLY A 4 -0.59 -9.49 -16.78
CA GLY A 4 0.48 -8.53 -17.02
C GLY A 4 0.01 -7.07 -17.01
N TYR A 5 -1.19 -6.80 -17.53
CA TYR A 5 -1.78 -5.46 -17.51
C TYR A 5 -2.09 -5.00 -16.08
N ILE A 6 -2.66 -5.88 -15.25
CA ILE A 6 -3.01 -5.56 -13.86
C ILE A 6 -1.75 -5.26 -13.05
N LEU A 7 -0.68 -6.04 -13.25
CA LEU A 7 0.59 -5.82 -12.58
C LEU A 7 1.23 -4.48 -12.96
N LEU A 8 1.22 -4.13 -14.25
CA LEU A 8 1.74 -2.84 -14.72
C LEU A 8 0.96 -1.66 -14.11
N LEU A 9 -0.38 -1.73 -14.09
CA LEU A 9 -1.20 -0.68 -13.46
C LEU A 9 -1.01 -0.62 -11.95
N GLY A 10 -0.93 -1.77 -11.28
CA GLY A 10 -0.71 -1.82 -9.83
C GLY A 10 0.61 -1.17 -9.44
N ILE A 11 1.70 -1.54 -10.12
CA ILE A 11 3.03 -0.98 -9.88
C ILE A 11 3.07 0.50 -10.27
N GLY A 12 2.53 0.88 -11.43
CA GLY A 12 2.50 2.27 -11.88
C GLY A 12 1.74 3.18 -10.92
N THR A 13 0.59 2.73 -10.41
CA THR A 13 -0.20 3.48 -9.44
C THR A 13 0.53 3.62 -8.11
N ALA A 14 1.18 2.55 -7.62
CA ALA A 14 2.00 2.60 -6.42
C ALA A 14 3.13 3.63 -6.54
N LEU A 15 3.86 3.63 -7.67
CA LEU A 15 4.94 4.60 -7.93
C LEU A 15 4.43 6.04 -7.99
N VAL A 16 3.25 6.28 -8.58
CA VAL A 16 2.65 7.62 -8.60
C VAL A 16 2.32 8.08 -7.19
N ILE A 17 1.69 7.24 -6.37
CA ILE A 17 1.31 7.59 -4.99
C ILE A 17 2.55 7.83 -4.13
N GLU A 18 3.53 6.92 -4.17
CA GLU A 18 4.78 7.05 -3.42
C GLU A 18 5.57 8.27 -3.88
N GLY A 19 5.71 8.48 -5.19
CA GLY A 19 6.39 9.63 -5.77
C GLY A 19 5.73 10.95 -5.37
N LEU A 20 4.41 11.01 -5.33
CA LEU A 20 3.67 12.18 -4.83
C LEU A 20 3.95 12.43 -3.35
N LEU A 21 4.00 11.39 -2.53
CA LEU A 21 4.32 11.52 -1.11
C LEU A 21 5.74 12.08 -0.91
N PHE A 22 6.72 11.60 -1.68
CA PHE A 22 8.09 12.13 -1.69
C PHE A 22 8.17 13.57 -2.22
N ALA A 23 7.43 13.91 -3.29
CA ALA A 23 7.50 15.22 -3.92
C ALA A 23 6.75 16.31 -3.14
N LEU A 24 5.57 16.00 -2.60
CA LEU A 24 4.67 16.99 -1.99
C LEU A 24 4.85 17.11 -0.47
N ALA A 25 5.27 16.05 0.22
CA ALA A 25 5.31 16.03 1.68
C ALA A 25 6.53 15.30 2.26
N PRO A 26 7.76 15.66 1.84
CA PRO A 26 8.99 14.99 2.32
C PRO A 26 9.14 15.07 3.85
N SER A 27 8.79 16.20 4.48
CA SER A 27 8.87 16.35 5.94
C SER A 27 7.85 15.51 6.71
N ARG A 28 6.72 15.14 6.09
CA ARG A 28 5.72 14.27 6.72
C ARG A 28 6.17 12.80 6.70
N LEU A 29 6.89 12.39 5.67
CA LEU A 29 7.51 11.06 5.62
C LEU A 29 8.43 10.85 6.82
N ASP A 30 9.31 11.81 7.12
CA ASP A 30 10.21 11.73 8.27
C ASP A 30 9.46 11.59 9.60
N GLN A 31 8.36 12.31 9.77
CA GLN A 31 7.52 12.21 10.96
C GLN A 31 6.85 10.84 11.07
N ILE A 32 6.31 10.32 9.96
CA ILE A 32 5.68 8.99 9.92
C ILE A 32 6.72 7.91 10.23
N LEU A 33 7.93 7.99 9.66
CA LEU A 33 8.99 7.04 9.92
C LEU A 33 9.43 7.03 11.39
N ARG A 34 9.52 8.21 12.02
CA ARG A 34 9.80 8.31 13.47
C ARG A 34 8.71 7.66 14.30
N MET A 35 7.44 7.96 14.01
CA MET A 35 6.31 7.32 14.69
C MET A 35 6.31 5.80 14.48
N MET A 36 6.60 5.32 13.28
CA MET A 36 6.69 3.88 13.00
C MET A 36 7.88 3.20 13.70
N ALA A 37 8.98 3.92 13.94
CA ALA A 37 10.14 3.41 14.65
C ALA A 37 9.84 3.16 16.15
N GLU A 38 8.91 3.91 16.73
CA GLU A 38 8.46 3.73 18.12
C GLU A 38 7.52 2.51 18.28
N ILE A 39 6.96 1.98 17.19
CA ILE A 39 6.07 0.82 17.23
C ILE A 39 6.89 -0.48 17.34
N PRO A 40 6.54 -1.40 18.27
CA PRO A 40 7.20 -2.69 18.40
C PRO A 40 7.09 -3.52 17.11
N VAL A 41 8.09 -4.37 16.84
CA VAL A 41 8.22 -5.10 15.56
C VAL A 41 7.01 -6.01 15.33
N GLU A 42 6.49 -6.64 16.38
CA GLU A 42 5.33 -7.53 16.33
C GLU A 42 4.07 -6.78 15.88
N ALA A 43 3.84 -5.58 16.43
CA ALA A 43 2.71 -4.74 16.03
C ALA A 43 2.87 -4.25 14.59
N ARG A 44 4.08 -3.86 14.15
CA ARG A 44 4.36 -3.53 12.75
C ARG A 44 4.05 -4.69 11.80
N ARG A 45 4.44 -5.91 12.17
CA ARG A 45 4.12 -7.12 11.39
C ARG A 45 2.61 -7.35 11.32
N LEU A 46 1.90 -7.17 12.44
CA LEU A 46 0.44 -7.31 12.48
C LEU A 46 -0.27 -6.30 11.57
N ILE A 47 0.17 -5.03 11.58
CA ILE A 47 -0.33 -4.00 10.68
C ILE A 47 -0.12 -4.41 9.22
N GLY A 48 1.07 -4.92 8.88
CA GLY A 48 1.38 -5.44 7.55
C GLY A 48 0.47 -6.60 7.14
N PHE A 49 0.26 -7.58 8.02
CA PHE A 49 -0.65 -8.69 7.75
C PHE A 49 -2.09 -8.21 7.53
N LEU A 50 -2.59 -7.31 8.37
CA LEU A 50 -3.92 -6.73 8.22
C LEU A 50 -4.06 -5.99 6.89
N ALA A 51 -3.06 -5.20 6.49
CA ALA A 51 -3.05 -4.51 5.21
C ALA A 51 -3.12 -5.48 4.02
N ILE A 52 -2.32 -6.55 4.06
CA ILE A 52 -2.32 -7.59 3.00
C ILE A 52 -3.68 -8.29 2.94
N THR A 53 -4.21 -8.72 4.08
CA THR A 53 -5.51 -9.41 4.14
C THR A 53 -6.64 -8.52 3.62
N MET A 54 -6.69 -7.26 4.06
CA MET A 54 -7.70 -6.30 3.59
C MET A 54 -7.56 -6.03 2.09
N GLY A 55 -6.33 -5.85 1.58
CA GLY A 55 -6.08 -5.68 0.15
C GLY A 55 -6.56 -6.88 -0.67
N ALA A 56 -6.27 -8.10 -0.22
CA ALA A 56 -6.72 -9.32 -0.88
C ALA A 56 -8.26 -9.46 -0.90
N ILE A 57 -8.93 -9.09 0.20
CA ILE A 57 -10.40 -9.06 0.27
C ILE A 57 -10.97 -8.06 -0.73
N LEU A 58 -10.45 -6.83 -0.75
CA LEU A 58 -10.93 -5.78 -1.66
C LEU A 58 -10.74 -6.14 -3.13
N ILE A 59 -9.57 -6.69 -3.49
CA ILE A 59 -9.30 -7.16 -4.87
C ILE A 59 -10.26 -8.30 -5.23
N SER A 60 -10.44 -9.28 -4.34
CA SER A 60 -11.34 -10.41 -4.57
C SER A 60 -12.79 -9.97 -4.71
N TRP A 61 -13.22 -8.99 -3.92
CA TRP A 61 -14.55 -8.38 -4.04
C TRP A 61 -14.71 -7.65 -5.37
N ALA A 62 -13.78 -6.79 -5.74
CA ALA A 62 -13.82 -6.07 -7.02
C ALA A 62 -13.96 -7.03 -8.21
N VAL A 63 -13.13 -8.07 -8.24
CA VAL A 63 -13.20 -9.12 -9.26
C VAL A 63 -14.54 -9.87 -9.20
N GLY A 64 -15.04 -10.17 -8.00
CA GLY A 64 -16.29 -10.89 -7.80
C GLY A 64 -17.55 -10.11 -8.22
N VAL A 65 -17.55 -8.79 -8.08
CA VAL A 65 -18.66 -7.92 -8.54
C VAL A 65 -18.50 -7.46 -10.01
N GLY A 66 -17.44 -7.89 -10.69
CA GLY A 66 -17.19 -7.57 -12.10
C GLY A 66 -16.64 -6.16 -12.36
N LEU A 67 -16.00 -5.54 -11.36
CA LEU A 67 -15.23 -4.31 -11.50
C LEU A 67 -13.85 -4.54 -12.14
#